data_AF-A0A2N2DEN3-F1
#
_entry.id   AF-A0A2N2DEN3-F1
#
_cell.length_a   1.000
_cell.length_b   1.000
_cell.length_c   1.000
_cell.angle_alpha   90.00
_cell.angle_beta   90.00
_cell.angle_gamma   90.00
#
_symmetry.space_group_name_H-M   'P 1'
#
loop_
_entity.id
_entity.type
_entity.pdbx_description
1 polymer ?
#
loop_
_entity_poly.entity_id
_entity_poly.type
_entity_poly.pdbx_seq_one_letter_code
_entity_poly.pdbx_strand_id
1 'polypeptide(L)'
;MGGTGRIVKENSKGVSSLQIYLVLALTFSIGVAVFAVQNATGVDINFFFWQLQNISLVVVIFGSALIGALAAGLFGIVKQLKLKIELRSCKSLMEGQKAEIDYWQKKNEESVKPSGEKEGLKDNLDEKPQDG
;
A
#
# COMPACT_ATOMS: atom_id res chain seq x y z
N MET A 1 -55.46 -46.10 -2.89
CA MET A 1 -54.49 -45.41 -3.77
C MET A 1 -54.29 -44.02 -3.21
N GLY A 2 -53.17 -43.67 -2.57
CA GLY A 2 -51.82 -43.53 -3.14
C GLY A 2 -51.58 -42.02 -3.32
N GLY A 3 -50.49 -41.37 -2.93
CA GLY A 3 -49.26 -41.72 -2.26
C GLY A 3 -48.79 -40.48 -1.48
N THR A 4 -48.12 -40.65 -0.35
CA THR A 4 -46.64 -40.60 -0.27
C THR A 4 -46.12 -39.17 -0.05
N GLY A 5 -45.68 -38.95 1.19
CA GLY A 5 -44.41 -38.28 1.46
C GLY A 5 -44.36 -36.77 1.21
N ARG A 6 -44.86 -35.98 2.16
CA ARG A 6 -44.22 -34.68 2.43
C ARG A 6 -42.86 -34.96 3.04
N ILE A 7 -41.86 -35.03 2.18
CA ILE A 7 -40.45 -35.10 2.57
C ILE A 7 -40.13 -33.77 3.24
N VAL A 8 -40.06 -33.79 4.56
CA VAL A 8 -39.46 -32.72 5.36
C VAL A 8 -38.01 -32.64 4.91
N LYS A 9 -37.70 -31.63 4.09
CA LYS A 9 -36.32 -31.33 3.70
C LYS A 9 -35.65 -30.70 4.92
N GLU A 10 -35.12 -31.55 5.78
CA GLU A 10 -34.30 -31.16 6.92
C GLU A 10 -33.14 -30.32 6.39
N ASN A 11 -33.13 -29.05 6.76
CA ASN A 11 -32.06 -28.13 6.43
C ASN A 11 -30.88 -28.47 7.35
N SER A 12 -30.07 -29.44 6.93
CA SER A 12 -28.72 -29.62 7.47
C SER A 12 -27.91 -28.38 7.08
N LYS A 13 -28.05 -27.34 7.91
CA LYS A 13 -27.09 -26.25 7.98
C LYS A 13 -25.81 -26.89 8.47
N GLY A 14 -25.01 -27.39 7.54
CA GLY A 14 -23.64 -27.79 7.81
C GLY A 14 -22.97 -26.70 8.63
N VAL A 15 -22.23 -27.12 9.66
CA VAL A 15 -21.47 -26.26 10.58
C VAL A 15 -21.02 -24.98 9.88
N SER A 16 -21.51 -23.84 10.36
CA SER A 16 -21.20 -22.56 9.72
C SER A 16 -19.69 -22.34 9.78
N SER A 17 -19.11 -21.71 8.76
CA SER A 17 -17.66 -21.49 8.69
C SER A 17 -17.12 -20.84 9.98
N LEU A 18 -17.92 -19.99 10.63
CA LEU A 18 -17.62 -19.40 11.94
C LEU A 18 -17.52 -20.46 13.07
N GLN A 19 -18.44 -21.44 13.12
CA GLN A 19 -18.36 -22.53 14.11
C GLN A 19 -17.07 -23.34 13.93
N ILE A 20 -16.65 -23.58 12.68
CA ILE A 20 -15.39 -24.28 12.39
C ILE A 20 -14.19 -23.44 12.88
N TYR A 21 -14.17 -22.13 12.62
CA TYR A 21 -13.13 -21.24 13.15
C TYR A 21 -13.11 -21.21 14.68
N LEU A 22 -14.27 -21.20 15.33
CA LEU A 22 -14.37 -21.22 16.79
C LEU A 22 -13.86 -22.55 17.37
N VAL A 23 -14.23 -23.68 16.78
CA VAL A 23 -13.74 -25.00 17.20
C VAL A 23 -12.23 -25.08 17.00
N LEU A 24 -11.71 -24.64 15.84
CA LEU A 24 -10.27 -24.60 15.58
C LEU A 24 -9.53 -23.69 16.56
N ALA A 25 -10.05 -22.49 16.83
CA ALA A 25 -9.48 -21.56 17.79
C ALA A 25 -9.48 -22.13 19.21
N LEU A 26 -10.54 -22.83 19.60
CA LEU A 26 -10.64 -23.48 20.90
C LEU A 26 -9.61 -24.62 21.03
N THR A 27 -9.51 -25.48 20.02
CA THR A 27 -8.50 -26.54 19.97
C THR A 27 -7.08 -25.97 20.03
N PHE A 28 -6.81 -24.90 19.28
CA PHE A 28 -5.51 -24.22 19.29
C PHE A 28 -5.22 -23.60 20.66
N SER A 29 -6.22 -22.96 21.29
CA SER A 29 -6.09 -22.36 22.62
C SER A 29 -5.76 -23.41 23.69
N ILE A 30 -6.33 -24.61 23.60
CA ILE A 30 -5.97 -25.72 24.50
C ILE A 30 -4.49 -26.09 24.31
N GLY A 31 -4.01 -26.16 23.07
CA GLY A 31 -2.60 -26.39 22.78
C GLY A 31 -1.68 -25.33 23.39
N VAL A 32 -2.02 -24.05 23.25
CA VAL A 32 -1.29 -22.94 23.89
C VAL A 32 -1.29 -23.05 25.41
N ALA A 33 -2.43 -23.40 26.02
CA ALA A 33 -2.53 -23.58 27.47
C ALA A 33 -1.65 -24.73 27.98
N VAL A 34 -1.66 -25.88 27.27
CA VAL A 34 -0.80 -27.02 27.59
C VAL A 34 0.67 -26.64 27.47
N PHE A 35 1.04 -25.93 26.40
CA PHE A 35 2.41 -25.42 26.22
C PHE A 35 2.84 -24.48 27.35
N ALA A 36 1.95 -23.58 27.79
CA ALA A 36 2.22 -22.68 28.91
C ALA A 36 2.42 -23.44 30.23
N VAL A 37 1.59 -24.44 30.52
CA VAL A 37 1.71 -25.25 31.76
C VAL A 37 2.99 -26.08 31.76
N GLN A 38 3.34 -26.72 30.64
CA GLN A 38 4.57 -27.53 30.57
C GLN A 38 5.84 -26.68 30.69
N ASN A 39 5.81 -25.45 30.17
CA ASN A 39 6.93 -24.52 30.24
C ASN A 39 6.85 -23.59 31.47
N ALA A 40 5.91 -23.82 32.39
CA ALA A 40 5.79 -23.09 33.65
C ALA A 40 6.85 -23.49 34.68
N THR A 41 7.67 -24.51 34.38
CA THR A 41 8.85 -24.84 35.17
C THR A 41 9.80 -23.64 35.16
N GLY A 42 10.02 -23.05 36.34
CA GLY A 42 10.95 -21.94 36.50
C GLY A 42 12.36 -22.37 36.09
N VAL A 43 12.98 -21.63 35.18
CA VAL A 43 14.37 -21.81 34.80
C VAL A 43 15.14 -20.63 35.37
N ASP A 44 16.22 -20.90 36.10
CA ASP A 44 17.08 -19.85 36.61
C ASP A 44 17.96 -19.31 35.49
N ILE A 45 17.72 -18.06 35.11
CA ILE A 45 18.49 -17.37 34.07
C ILE A 45 19.42 -16.38 34.74
N ASN A 46 20.71 -16.69 34.73
CA ASN A 46 21.75 -15.79 35.19
C ASN A 46 22.27 -14.96 34.01
N PHE A 47 21.91 -13.69 33.99
CA PHE A 47 22.60 -12.66 33.20
C PHE A 47 23.80 -12.12 33.98
N PHE A 48 24.77 -11.53 33.28
CA PHE A 48 26.07 -11.08 33.83
C PHE A 48 25.96 -10.22 35.10
N PHE A 49 24.88 -9.44 35.26
CA PHE A 49 24.58 -8.67 36.48
C PHE A 49 23.16 -8.90 37.05
N TRP A 50 22.33 -9.72 36.40
CA TRP A 50 20.92 -9.90 36.76
C TRP A 50 20.56 -11.37 36.87
N GLN A 51 19.87 -11.74 37.94
CA GLN A 51 19.43 -13.10 38.16
C GLN A 51 17.91 -13.12 38.13
N LEU A 52 17.33 -13.71 37.09
CA LEU A 52 15.90 -13.93 36.99
C LEU A 52 15.60 -15.35 37.49
N GLN A 53 15.12 -15.43 38.72
CA GLN A 53 14.77 -16.70 39.37
C GLN A 53 13.27 -16.96 39.22
N ASN A 54 12.90 -18.23 39.07
CA ASN A 54 11.49 -18.69 39.02
C ASN A 54 10.63 -18.09 37.89
N ILE A 55 11.22 -17.60 36.79
CA ILE A 55 10.46 -17.13 35.63
C ILE A 55 10.28 -18.27 34.61
N SER A 56 9.07 -18.40 34.07
CA SER A 56 8.79 -19.34 32.98
C SER A 56 9.52 -18.92 31.70
N LEU A 57 10.17 -19.89 31.05
CA LEU A 57 10.89 -19.68 29.79
C LEU A 57 10.00 -19.07 28.70
N VAL A 58 8.71 -19.42 28.68
CA VAL A 58 7.77 -18.93 27.67
C VAL A 58 7.58 -17.42 27.75
N VAL A 59 7.55 -16.87 28.96
CA VAL A 59 7.39 -15.43 29.21
C VAL A 59 8.59 -14.67 28.68
N VAL A 60 9.79 -15.23 28.84
CA VAL A 60 11.04 -14.64 28.37
C VAL A 60 11.10 -14.64 26.84
N ILE A 61 10.76 -15.76 26.20
CA ILE A 61 10.72 -15.87 24.73
C ILE A 61 9.67 -14.93 24.15
N PHE A 62 8.45 -14.92 24.69
CA PHE A 62 7.40 -14.03 24.21
C PHE A 62 7.75 -12.56 24.43
N GLY A 63 8.25 -12.20 25.62
CA GLY A 63 8.65 -10.84 25.93
C GLY A 63 9.75 -10.34 25.00
N SER A 64 10.79 -11.14 24.79
CA SER A 64 11.88 -10.79 23.86
C SER A 64 11.41 -10.71 22.40
N ALA A 65 10.57 -11.65 21.96
CA ALA A 65 9.99 -11.63 20.62
C ALA A 65 9.10 -10.40 20.39
N LEU A 66 8.27 -10.02 21.37
CA LEU A 66 7.43 -8.83 21.30
C LEU A 66 8.27 -7.56 21.20
N ILE A 67 9.30 -7.42 22.04
CA ILE A 67 10.20 -6.26 21.98
C ILE A 67 10.94 -6.23 20.65
N GLY A 68 11.43 -7.38 20.17
CA GLY A 68 12.10 -7.49 18.87
C GLY A 68 11.16 -7.12 17.71
N ALA A 69 9.92 -7.58 17.73
CA ALA A 69 8.91 -7.27 16.72
C ALA A 69 8.53 -5.79 16.74
N LEU A 70 8.38 -5.19 17.92
CA LEU A 70 8.17 -3.75 18.06
C LEU A 70 9.35 -2.97 17.47
N ALA A 71 10.58 -3.29 17.88
CA ALA A 71 11.78 -2.65 17.34
C ALA A 71 11.84 -2.77 15.81
N ALA A 72 11.66 -3.97 15.27
CA ALA A 72 11.63 -4.22 13.82
C ALA A 72 10.52 -3.42 13.12
N GLY A 73 9.34 -3.34 13.73
CA GLY A 73 8.20 -2.54 13.26
C GLY A 73 8.54 -1.04 13.20
N LEU A 74 9.14 -0.50 14.26
CA LEU A 74 9.62 0.89 14.28
C LEU A 74 10.66 1.15 13.18
N PHE A 75 11.66 0.27 13.03
CA PHE A 75 12.64 0.36 11.94
C PHE A 75 11.98 0.31 10.56
N GLY A 76 10.97 -0.54 10.38
CA GLY A 76 10.19 -0.63 9.16
C GLY A 76 9.45 0.67 8.83
N ILE A 77 8.82 1.29 9.83
CA ILE A 77 8.11 2.58 9.66
C ILE A 77 9.08 3.68 9.26
N VAL A 78 10.22 3.81 9.95
CA VAL A 78 11.24 4.82 9.63
C VAL A 78 11.74 4.64 8.20
N LYS A 79 12.01 3.40 7.78
CA LYS A 79 12.39 3.10 6.39
C LYS A 79 11.30 3.54 5.42
N GLN A 80 10.04 3.19 5.67
CA GLN A 80 8.93 3.60 4.79
C GLN A 80 8.78 5.12 4.68
N LEU A 81 9.00 5.87 5.77
CA LEU A 81 8.97 7.33 5.73
C LEU A 81 10.06 7.91 4.84
N LYS A 82 11.30 7.40 4.95
CA LYS A 82 12.41 7.81 4.07
C LYS A 82 12.09 7.56 2.60
N LEU A 83 11.60 6.35 2.27
CA LEU A 83 11.19 6.03 0.89
C LEU A 83 10.08 6.96 0.39
N LYS A 84 9.11 7.33 1.22
CA LYS A 84 8.04 8.27 0.85
C LYS A 84 8.57 9.68 0.57
N ILE A 85 9.55 10.14 1.33
CA ILE A 85 10.19 11.45 1.11
C ILE A 85 10.97 11.42 -0.20
N GLU A 86 11.78 10.40 -0.43
CA GLU A 86 12.54 10.23 -1.68
C GLU A 86 11.63 10.18 -2.91
N LEU A 87 10.51 9.44 -2.82
CA LEU A 87 9.50 9.39 -3.89
C LEU A 87 8.91 10.77 -4.20
N ARG A 88 8.60 11.58 -3.17
CA ARG A 88 8.10 12.94 -3.38
C ARG A 88 9.13 13.84 -4.04
N SER A 89 10.39 13.77 -3.60
CA SER A 89 11.49 14.53 -4.20
C SER A 89 11.69 14.14 -5.67
N CYS A 90 11.71 12.84 -5.96
CA CYS A 90 11.86 12.35 -7.33
C CYS A 90 10.70 12.78 -8.24
N LYS A 91 9.46 12.73 -7.74
CA LYS A 91 8.27 13.19 -8.48
C LYS A 91 8.30 14.70 -8.77
N SER A 92 8.73 15.50 -7.80
CA SER A 92 8.89 16.95 -7.97
C SER A 92 9.90 17.29 -9.07
N LEU A 93 11.03 16.59 -9.09
CA LEU A 93 12.04 16.76 -10.15
C LEU A 93 11.50 16.37 -11.53
N MET A 94 10.74 15.28 -11.63
CA MET A 94 10.10 14.89 -12.89
C MET A 94 9.08 15.93 -13.39
N GLU A 95 8.26 16.48 -12.49
CA GLU A 95 7.29 17.52 -12.84
C GLU A 95 7.99 18.80 -13.33
N GLY A 96 9.08 19.22 -12.66
CA GLY A 96 9.89 20.36 -13.09
C GLY A 96 10.53 20.15 -14.46
N GLN A 97 11.14 18.98 -14.69
CA GLN A 97 11.73 18.62 -15.99
C GLN A 97 10.68 18.55 -17.09
N LYS A 98 9.49 18.00 -16.81
CA LYS A 98 8.41 17.94 -17.79
C LYS A 98 7.90 19.34 -18.16
N ALA A 99 7.79 20.25 -17.19
CA ALA A 99 7.42 21.63 -17.45
C ALA A 99 8.46 22.38 -18.31
N GLU A 100 9.75 22.08 -18.11
CA GLU A 100 10.82 22.63 -18.94
C GLU A 100 10.76 22.09 -20.38
N ILE A 101 10.54 20.78 -20.56
CA ILE A 101 10.33 20.17 -21.88
C ILE A 101 9.13 20.80 -22.60
N ASP A 102 7.99 20.92 -21.92
CA ASP A 102 6.77 21.50 -22.47
C ASP A 102 6.99 23.00 -22.86
N TYR A 103 7.79 23.75 -22.07
CA TYR A 103 8.17 25.14 -22.38
C TYR A 103 9.01 25.25 -23.66
N TRP A 104 10.07 24.43 -23.78
CA TRP A 104 10.94 24.47 -24.96
C TRP A 104 10.23 23.96 -26.23
N GLN A 105 9.32 22.98 -26.12
CA GLN A 105 8.50 22.55 -27.25
C GLN A 105 7.59 23.67 -27.76
N LYS A 106 6.87 24.35 -26.87
CA LYS A 106 5.98 25.46 -27.24
C LYS A 106 6.75 26.62 -27.89
N LYS A 107 7.93 26.95 -27.35
CA LYS A 107 8.81 27.98 -27.94
C LYS A 107 9.33 27.59 -29.32
N ASN A 108 9.66 26.32 -29.54
CA ASN A 108 10.05 25.82 -30.86
C ASN A 108 8.88 25.85 -31.85
N GLU A 109 7.66 25.50 -31.43
CA GLU A 109 6.45 25.61 -32.27
C GLU A 109 6.13 27.06 -32.67
N GLU A 110 6.33 28.01 -31.76
CA GLU A 110 6.20 29.45 -32.05
C GLU A 110 7.31 29.94 -33.00
N SER A 111 8.52 29.40 -32.91
CA SER A 111 9.65 29.73 -33.80
C SER A 111 9.56 29.11 -35.21
N VAL A 112 8.71 28.08 -35.39
CA VAL A 112 8.50 27.38 -36.67
C VAL A 112 7.31 27.95 -37.46
N LYS A 113 6.51 28.87 -36.89
CA LYS A 113 5.50 29.60 -37.67
C LYS A 113 6.19 30.51 -38.70
N PRO A 114 5.90 30.36 -40.01
CA PRO A 114 6.59 31.15 -41.02
C PRO A 114 6.22 32.63 -40.87
N SER A 115 7.24 33.44 -40.61
CA SER A 115 7.18 34.89 -40.85
C SER A 115 7.04 35.10 -42.35
N GLY A 116 5.81 35.12 -42.84
CA GLY A 116 5.51 35.10 -44.25
C GLY A 116 4.09 35.55 -44.56
N GLU A 117 3.67 36.69 -44.02
CA GLU A 117 2.50 37.39 -44.55
C GLU A 117 2.65 38.90 -44.34
N LYS A 118 3.39 39.54 -45.25
CA LYS A 118 3.11 40.91 -45.65
C LYS A 118 2.61 40.84 -47.09
N GLU A 119 1.32 40.56 -47.21
CA GLU A 119 0.60 40.68 -48.48
C GLU A 119 0.82 42.09 -49.02
N GLY A 120 1.40 42.15 -50.22
CA GLY A 120 1.32 43.31 -51.07
C GLY A 120 -0.13 43.53 -51.45
N LEU A 121 -0.69 44.66 -51.01
CA LEU A 121 -1.91 45.17 -51.59
C LEU A 121 -1.58 45.65 -53.00
N LYS A 122 -2.08 44.87 -53.95
CA LYS A 122 -1.89 45.00 -55.39
C LYS A 122 -2.40 46.34 -55.91
N ASP A 123 -1.61 46.89 -56.82
CA ASP A 123 -2.08 47.68 -57.96
C ASP A 123 -3.41 47.12 -58.49
N ASN A 124 -4.45 47.95 -58.46
CA ASN A 124 -5.49 47.90 -59.48
C ASN A 124 -5.43 49.22 -60.24
N LEU A 125 -4.70 49.16 -61.36
CA LEU A 125 -5.03 49.94 -62.54
C LEU A 125 -6.41 49.45 -63.01
N ASP A 126 -7.44 50.26 -62.84
CA ASP A 126 -8.62 50.23 -63.69
C ASP A 126 -8.84 51.67 -64.21
N GLU A 127 -8.73 51.80 -65.54
CA GLU A 127 -9.45 52.67 -66.47
C GLU A 127 -10.04 54.01 -65.96
N LYS A 128 -10.00 55.18 -66.62
CA LYS A 128 -9.52 55.75 -67.91
C LYS A 128 -9.80 57.28 -67.77
N PRO A 129 -9.37 58.18 -68.68
CA PRO A 129 -9.51 59.63 -68.50
C PRO A 129 -10.88 60.18 -68.97
N GLN A 130 -11.39 61.18 -68.26
CA GLN A 130 -12.39 62.18 -68.70
C GLN A 130 -11.99 63.52 -68.06
N ASP A 131 -11.45 64.45 -68.84
CA ASP A 131 -12.10 65.55 -69.59
C ASP A 131 -12.21 66.86 -68.77
N GLY A 132 -11.82 67.98 -69.39
CA GLY A 132 -11.70 69.31 -68.78
C GLY A 132 -10.43 70.04 -69.16
#